data_AF-A0A5D3DGU5-F1
#
_entry.id   AF-A0A5D3DGU5-F1
#
_cell.length_a   1.000
_cell.length_b   1.000
_cell.length_c   1.000
_cell.angle_alpha   90.00
_cell.angle_beta   90.00
_cell.angle_gamma   90.00
#
_symmetry.space_group_name_H-M   'P 1'
#
loop_
_entity.id
_entity.type
_entity.pdbx_description
1 polymer ?
#
loop_
_entity_poly.entity_id
_entity_poly.type
_entity_poly.pdbx_seq_one_letter_code
_entity_poly.pdbx_strand_id
1 'polypeptide(L)'
;MVVPHSPFLLLLLSSLTLFHGETFSLVIPPTKDFLTNQYLATVFHGSPIKPIHLAVDLGGRFQWMTCGGSSSSCLILGRSIQCGLSGGACNVIAALQEIWPLMLVGF
;
A
#
# COMPACT_ATOMS: atom_id res chain seq x y z
N MET A 1 33.36 7.81 -41.73
CA MET A 1 33.32 6.49 -41.08
C MET A 1 31.86 6.08 -40.98
N VAL A 2 31.41 5.14 -41.82
CA VAL A 2 30.01 4.68 -41.88
C VAL A 2 29.87 3.51 -40.91
N VAL A 3 29.05 3.65 -39.87
CA VAL A 3 28.73 2.56 -38.95
C VAL A 3 27.91 1.53 -39.74
N PRO A 4 28.32 0.24 -39.79
CA PRO A 4 27.56 -0.76 -40.52
C PRO A 4 26.22 -0.98 -39.79
N HIS A 5 25.12 -0.61 -40.45
CA HIS A 5 23.75 -0.87 -39.98
C HIS A 5 23.46 -2.37 -40.04
N SER A 6 23.90 -3.10 -39.01
CA SER A 6 23.56 -4.52 -38.85
C SER A 6 22.06 -4.64 -38.58
N PRO A 7 21.28 -5.40 -39.38
CA PRO A 7 19.85 -5.58 -39.17
C PRO A 7 19.54 -6.23 -37.81
N PHE A 8 20.49 -6.99 -37.27
CA PHE A 8 20.42 -7.56 -35.93
C PHE A 8 20.43 -6.49 -34.84
N LEU A 9 21.23 -5.42 -35.02
CA LEU A 9 21.26 -4.29 -34.09
C LEU A 9 19.93 -3.54 -34.14
N LEU A 10 19.37 -3.31 -35.34
CA LEU A 10 18.07 -2.66 -35.50
C LEU A 10 16.93 -3.49 -34.88
N LEU A 11 16.94 -4.82 -35.06
CA LEU A 11 16.01 -5.74 -34.41
C LEU A 11 16.14 -5.70 -32.88
N LEU A 12 17.36 -5.73 -32.35
CA LEU A 12 17.62 -5.66 -30.91
C LEU A 12 17.11 -4.34 -30.30
N LEU A 13 17.36 -3.20 -30.96
CA LEU A 13 16.82 -1.91 -30.51
C LEU A 13 15.29 -1.87 -30.59
N SER A 14 14.67 -2.46 -31.61
CA SER A 14 13.20 -2.49 -31.74
C SER A 14 12.53 -3.29 -30.62
N SER A 15 13.13 -4.40 -30.19
CA SER A 15 12.61 -5.22 -29.08
C SER A 15 12.67 -4.49 -27.73
N LEU A 16 13.64 -3.61 -27.52
CA LEU A 16 13.75 -2.80 -26.29
C LEU A 16 12.65 -1.72 -26.21
N THR A 17 12.19 -1.19 -27.35
CA THR A 17 11.11 -0.17 -27.39
C THR A 17 9.70 -0.75 -27.23
N LEU A 18 9.55 -2.07 -27.33
CA LEU A 18 8.24 -2.76 -27.32
C LEU A 18 7.74 -3.09 -25.90
N PHE A 19 8.53 -2.83 -24.86
CA PHE A 19 8.06 -2.86 -23.47
C PHE A 19 7.31 -1.57 -23.13
N HIS A 20 6.19 -1.32 -23.83
CA HIS A 20 5.18 -0.40 -23.33
C HIS A 20 4.42 -1.13 -22.22
N GLY A 21 4.91 -0.99 -20.99
CA GLY A 21 4.11 -1.34 -19.82
C GLY A 21 2.90 -0.41 -19.77
N GLU A 22 1.70 -0.98 -19.76
CA GLU A 22 0.48 -0.21 -19.51
C GLU A 22 0.62 0.52 -18.16
N THR A 23 0.66 1.85 -18.18
CA THR A 23 0.72 2.65 -16.95
C THR A 23 -0.68 2.77 -16.37
N PHE A 24 -1.01 1.94 -15.40
CA PHE A 24 -2.24 2.07 -14.62
C PHE A 24 -2.04 3.07 -13.48
N SER A 25 -2.91 4.07 -13.38
CA SER A 25 -2.95 5.02 -12.27
C SER A 25 -4.15 4.71 -11.37
N LEU A 26 -3.91 4.58 -10.07
CA LEU A 26 -4.94 4.47 -9.05
C LEU A 26 -5.08 5.83 -8.35
N VAL A 27 -6.29 6.39 -8.34
CA VAL A 27 -6.59 7.67 -7.68
C VAL A 27 -7.58 7.45 -6.55
N ILE A 28 -7.21 7.85 -5.33
CA ILE A 28 -8.09 7.82 -4.15
C ILE A 28 -8.19 9.25 -3.61
N PRO A 29 -9.31 9.95 -3.81
CA PRO A 29 -9.48 11.31 -3.31
C PRO A 29 -9.77 11.30 -1.80
N PRO A 30 -8.99 12.03 -0.98
CA PRO A 30 -9.27 12.14 0.44
C PRO A 30 -10.34 13.21 0.74
N THR A 31 -11.06 13.01 1.84
CA THR A 31 -12.02 13.96 2.40
C THR A 31 -11.52 14.45 3.75
N LYS A 32 -11.54 15.77 3.99
CA LYS A 32 -11.20 16.31 5.31
C LYS A 32 -12.36 16.11 6.28
N ASP A 33 -12.10 15.44 7.39
CA ASP A 33 -13.03 15.31 8.51
C ASP A 33 -12.98 16.57 9.39
N PHE A 34 -14.14 17.15 9.70
CA PHE A 34 -14.22 18.43 10.42
C PHE A 34 -14.07 18.27 11.93
N LEU A 35 -14.37 17.10 12.48
CA LEU A 35 -14.29 16.83 13.92
C LEU A 35 -12.84 16.61 14.35
N THR A 36 -12.09 15.86 13.56
CA THR A 36 -10.69 15.49 13.86
C THR A 36 -9.66 16.30 13.09
N ASN A 37 -10.08 17.10 12.10
CA ASN A 37 -9.21 17.78 11.13
C ASN A 37 -8.29 16.86 10.32
N GLN A 38 -8.53 15.55 10.33
CA GLN A 38 -7.74 14.57 9.57
C GLN A 38 -8.27 14.42 8.15
N TYR A 39 -7.40 13.99 7.24
CA TYR A 39 -7.81 13.57 5.90
C TYR A 39 -8.12 12.09 5.92
N LEU A 40 -9.31 11.72 5.45
CA LEU A 40 -9.78 10.34 5.38
C LEU A 40 -9.85 9.87 3.93
N ALA A 41 -9.33 8.68 3.66
CA ALA A 41 -9.49 7.97 2.40
C ALA A 41 -10.51 6.84 2.56
N THR A 42 -11.34 6.64 1.53
CA THR A 42 -12.27 5.50 1.48
C THR A 42 -11.61 4.35 0.72
N VAL A 43 -11.49 3.20 1.37
CA VAL A 43 -10.95 1.96 0.80
C VAL A 43 -12.01 0.88 0.86
N PHE A 44 -12.10 0.03 -0.17
CA PHE A 44 -13.03 -1.10 -0.21
C PHE A 44 -12.30 -2.37 0.22
N HIS A 45 -12.67 -2.95 1.35
CA HIS A 45 -11.97 -4.08 1.97
C HIS A 45 -12.95 -5.08 2.62
N GLY A 46 -12.51 -6.32 2.82
CA GLY A 46 -13.26 -7.37 3.49
C GLY A 46 -13.99 -8.32 2.54
N SER A 47 -14.60 -9.35 3.13
CA SER A 47 -15.49 -10.29 2.46
C SER A 47 -16.77 -10.47 3.29
N PRO A 48 -17.94 -9.97 2.84
CA PRO A 48 -18.13 -9.21 1.59
C PRO A 48 -17.42 -7.85 1.62
N ILE A 49 -17.15 -7.29 0.42
CA ILE A 49 -16.46 -6.00 0.26
C ILE A 49 -17.29 -4.89 0.89
N LYS A 50 -16.68 -4.10 1.78
CA LYS A 50 -17.30 -2.94 2.44
C LYS A 50 -16.38 -1.73 2.38
N PRO A 51 -16.93 -0.50 2.29
CA PRO A 51 -16.14 0.70 2.44
C PRO A 51 -15.65 0.85 3.88
N ILE A 52 -14.39 1.24 4.04
CA ILE A 52 -13.76 1.63 5.31
C ILE A 52 -13.10 3.00 5.15
N HIS A 53 -13.15 3.81 6.20
CA HIS A 53 -12.49 5.11 6.24
C HIS A 53 -11.18 5.00 7.02
N LEU A 54 -10.09 5.45 6.41
CA LEU A 54 -8.76 5.40 7.01
C LEU A 54 -8.13 6.78 6.98
N ALA A 55 -7.47 7.17 8.08
CA ALA A 55 -6.70 8.39 8.15
C ALA A 55 -5.48 8.32 7.23
N VAL A 56 -5.23 9.39 6.48
CA VAL A 56 -4.05 9.53 5.63
C VAL A 56 -2.87 9.97 6.50
N ASP A 57 -1.96 9.04 6.75
CA ASP A 57 -0.69 9.29 7.43
C ASP A 57 0.46 9.25 6.41
N LEU A 58 0.96 10.43 6.03
CA LEU A 58 2.07 10.56 5.07
C LEU A 58 3.43 10.10 5.65
N GLY A 59 3.55 10.02 6.98
CA GLY A 59 4.74 9.49 7.67
C GLY A 59 4.63 8.00 8.00
N GLY A 60 3.45 7.41 7.77
CA GLY A 60 3.15 6.02 8.06
C GLY A 60 3.89 5.07 7.13
N ARG A 61 4.50 4.03 7.70
CA ARG A 61 5.18 2.98 6.91
C ARG A 61 4.20 1.96 6.30
N PHE A 62 3.03 1.81 6.92
CA PHE A 62 2.06 0.78 6.57
C PHE A 62 0.65 1.29 6.79
N GLN A 63 -0.28 0.77 6.01
CA GLN A 63 -1.71 0.84 6.30
C GLN A 63 -2.02 -0.10 7.47
N TRP A 64 -2.87 0.33 8.39
CA TRP A 64 -3.30 -0.46 9.53
C TRP A 64 -4.79 -0.17 9.81
N MET A 65 -5.47 -1.14 10.40
CA MET A 65 -6.87 -1.03 10.81
C MET A 65 -7.12 -1.88 12.05
N THR A 66 -8.15 -1.55 12.83
CA THR A 66 -8.57 -2.38 13.96
C THR A 66 -9.08 -3.73 13.44
N CYS A 67 -8.59 -4.82 14.03
CA CYS A 67 -9.09 -6.14 13.71
C CYS A 67 -10.43 -6.42 14.38
N GLY A 68 -11.39 -6.98 13.63
CA GLY A 68 -12.67 -7.42 14.17
C GLY A 68 -12.53 -8.71 15.00
N GLY A 69 -13.59 -9.06 15.75
CA GLY A 69 -13.59 -10.17 16.71
C GLY A 69 -13.40 -11.59 16.16
N SER A 70 -13.26 -11.78 14.84
CA SER A 70 -12.85 -13.06 14.25
C SER A 70 -11.37 -12.98 13.87
N SER A 71 -10.54 -13.54 14.75
CA SER A 71 -9.09 -13.30 14.89
C SER A 71 -8.20 -13.93 13.80
N SER A 72 -8.74 -14.72 12.87
CA SER A 72 -7.92 -15.45 11.89
C SER A 72 -7.44 -14.59 10.70
N SER A 73 -8.16 -13.54 10.32
CA SER A 73 -7.78 -12.66 9.19
C SER A 73 -6.73 -11.60 9.54
N CYS A 74 -6.40 -11.49 10.83
CA CYS A 74 -5.54 -10.45 11.38
C CYS A 74 -4.13 -10.94 11.70
N LEU A 75 -3.89 -12.26 11.62
CA LEU A 75 -2.62 -12.86 12.02
C LEU A 75 -1.75 -13.10 10.80
N ILE A 76 -0.53 -12.56 10.85
CA ILE A 76 0.53 -12.91 9.91
C ILE A 76 1.46 -13.88 10.62
N LEU A 77 1.63 -15.08 10.05
CA LEU A 77 2.52 -16.08 10.63
C LEU A 77 3.95 -15.55 10.73
N GLY A 78 4.57 -15.72 11.89
CA GLY A 78 5.99 -15.41 12.08
C GLY A 78 6.86 -16.17 11.08
N ARG A 79 7.90 -15.51 10.55
CA ARG A 79 8.83 -16.05 9.55
C ARG A 79 8.22 -16.30 8.16
N SER A 80 6.98 -15.88 7.91
CA SER A 80 6.45 -15.82 6.55
C SER A 80 7.17 -14.76 5.71
N ILE A 81 7.06 -14.87 4.38
CA ILE A 81 7.59 -13.84 3.46
C ILE A 81 6.92 -12.49 3.74
N GLN A 82 5.61 -12.50 4.03
CA GLN A 82 4.85 -11.29 4.39
C GLN A 82 5.39 -10.62 5.66
N CYS A 83 5.79 -11.41 6.65
CA CYS A 83 6.45 -10.96 7.87
C CYS A 83 7.84 -10.35 7.61
N GLY A 84 8.61 -10.93 6.68
CA GLY A 84 9.88 -10.35 6.24
C GLY A 84 9.70 -8.98 5.57
N LEU A 85 8.66 -8.83 4.73
CA LEU A 85 8.35 -7.58 4.03
C LEU A 85 7.89 -6.45 4.97
N SER A 86 7.33 -6.77 6.13
CA SER A 86 6.97 -5.77 7.15
C SER A 86 8.14 -5.38 8.07
N GLY A 87 9.37 -5.80 7.76
CA GLY A 87 10.54 -5.56 8.61
C GLY A 87 10.49 -6.35 9.93
N GLY A 88 9.82 -7.50 9.95
CA GLY A 88 9.67 -8.33 11.14
C GLY A 88 8.54 -7.90 12.09
N ALA A 89 7.76 -6.87 11.74
CA ALA A 89 6.67 -6.33 12.55
C ALA A 89 5.37 -7.13 12.38
N CYS A 90 5.42 -8.44 12.62
CA CYS A 90 4.39 -9.39 12.16
C CYS A 90 3.18 -9.48 13.12
N ASN A 91 3.38 -9.01 14.35
CA ASN A 91 2.33 -8.85 15.34
C ASN A 91 1.76 -7.42 15.36
N VAL A 92 2.39 -6.47 14.66
CA VAL A 92 2.11 -5.02 14.79
C VAL A 92 1.06 -4.53 13.79
N ILE A 93 0.89 -5.22 12.65
CA ILE A 93 -0.16 -4.88 11.68
C ILE A 93 -1.57 -5.08 12.27
N ALA A 94 -1.66 -5.91 13.32
CA ALA A 94 -2.83 -6.17 14.16
C ALA A 94 -2.90 -5.35 15.46
N ALA A 95 -1.73 -4.96 16.00
CA ALA A 95 -1.58 -4.46 17.35
C ALA A 95 -1.23 -2.97 17.36
N LEU A 96 -2.16 -2.15 16.89
CA LEU A 96 -2.24 -0.73 17.29
C LEU A 96 -3.43 -0.49 18.24
N GLN A 97 -3.95 -1.54 18.88
CA GLN A 97 -5.01 -1.41 19.90
C GLN A 97 -4.52 -0.67 21.16
N GLU A 98 -3.22 -0.65 21.46
CA GLU A 98 -2.70 -0.18 22.77
C GLU A 98 -2.02 1.20 22.76
N ILE A 99 -2.03 1.94 21.64
CA ILE A 99 -1.43 3.30 21.56
C ILE A 99 -2.47 4.38 21.21
N TRP A 100 -3.73 3.98 20.99
CA TRP A 100 -4.72 4.81 20.29
C TRP A 100 -5.30 6.06 20.99
N PRO A 101 -5.26 6.27 22.32
CA PRO A 101 -5.80 7.53 22.84
C PRO A 101 -4.82 8.71 22.82
N LEU A 102 -3.52 8.52 22.54
CA LEU A 102 -2.53 9.60 22.74
C LEU A 102 -2.00 10.27 21.46
N MET A 103 -2.11 9.66 20.28
CA MET A 103 -1.51 10.22 19.04
C MET A 103 -2.49 11.01 18.16
N LEU A 104 -3.79 11.06 18.49
CA LEU A 104 -4.77 11.87 17.75
C LEU A 104 -4.98 13.27 18.33
N VAL A 105 -4.27 13.62 19.41
CA VAL A 105 -4.24 14.98 19.99
C VAL A 105 -2.78 15.40 20.13
N GLY A 106 -2.06 15.60 19.03
CA GLY A 106 -0.69 16.06 19.14
C GLY A 106 0.14 16.01 17.87
N PHE A 107 -0.30 16.71 16.83
CA PHE A 107 0.56 17.57 16.01
C PHE A 107 -0.24 18.81 15.63
#